data_AF-A0A3E0P5W7-F1
#
_entry.id   AF-A0A3E0P5W7-F1
#
_cell.length_a   1.000
_cell.length_b   1.000
_cell.length_c   1.000
_cell.angle_alpha   90.00
_cell.angle_beta   90.00
_cell.angle_gamma   90.00
#
_symmetry.space_group_name_H-M   'P 1'
#
loop_
_entity.id
_entity.type
_entity.pdbx_description
1 polymer ?
#
loop_
_entity_poly.entity_id
_entity_poly.type
_entity_poly.pdbx_seq_one_letter_code
_entity_poly.pdbx_strand_id
1 'polypeptide(L)'
;MTITTRQLTTIAVLALTMLTANTLRAGQITGFTWFSGVASVAGTSFSPPSAPNNDDVAGTSPNGIFVTQKDYTAIGPVDLVFDVTDTGGTTEYLVTEGVQNNTGLDWGSYHIELGFGEGAGFVKSTSGDGLDFDAPDFNSDFFFDPLPGFFPTVSVTEDDIIASGGVMPDFSFAGYFLFHVDVPDGISSFTIRQSPVEVPEPSTLVLGAMGVSGLLLTLRRRSRSAKVESAA
;
A
#
# COMPACT_ATOMS: atom_id res chain seq x y z
N MET A 1 64.74 36.93 23.50
CA MET A 1 63.77 35.83 23.39
C MET A 1 62.79 36.24 22.31
N THR A 2 63.05 35.79 21.08
CA THR A 2 62.54 36.42 19.87
C THR A 2 61.71 35.38 19.13
N ILE A 3 60.39 35.46 19.26
CA ILE A 3 59.44 34.56 18.58
C ILE A 3 59.40 34.98 17.12
N THR A 4 59.89 34.11 16.24
CA THR A 4 60.00 34.34 14.80
C THR A 4 58.64 34.18 14.10
N THR A 5 58.27 35.20 13.34
CA THR A 5 57.00 35.46 12.63
C THR A 5 56.59 34.43 11.55
N ARG A 6 57.33 33.32 11.39
CA ARG A 6 57.12 32.30 10.33
C ARG A 6 56.25 31.10 10.73
N GLN A 7 55.83 30.99 11.98
CA GLN A 7 54.97 29.87 12.43
C GLN A 7 53.47 30.22 12.48
N LEU A 8 53.10 31.48 12.21
CA LEU A 8 51.70 31.92 12.21
C LEU A 8 50.98 31.68 10.88
N THR A 9 51.70 31.38 9.80
CA THR A 9 51.10 31.20 8.46
C THR A 9 50.66 29.76 8.18
N THR A 10 51.20 28.76 8.89
CA THR A 10 50.86 27.34 8.65
C THR A 10 49.64 26.88 9.46
N ILE A 11 49.25 27.61 10.51
CA ILE A 11 48.04 27.29 11.30
C ILE A 11 46.79 27.92 10.66
N ALA A 12 46.94 28.94 9.81
CA ALA A 12 45.83 29.61 9.14
C ALA A 12 45.28 28.86 7.91
N VAL A 13 46.00 27.88 7.36
CA VAL A 13 45.53 27.07 6.21
C VAL A 13 44.83 25.78 6.66
N LEU A 14 44.98 25.37 7.92
CA LEU A 14 44.30 24.19 8.48
C LEU A 14 42.91 24.49 9.07
N ALA A 15 42.53 25.77 9.17
CA ALA A 15 41.28 26.20 9.79
C ALA A 15 40.16 26.57 8.79
N LEU A 16 40.40 26.41 7.48
CA LEU A 16 39.42 26.72 6.43
C LEU A 16 39.06 25.50 5.57
N THR A 17 39.13 24.31 6.15
CA THR A 17 38.25 23.20 5.79
C THR A 17 37.21 23.05 6.89
N MET A 18 36.54 24.16 7.23
CA MET A 18 35.24 24.04 7.89
C MET A 18 34.30 23.46 6.87
N LEU A 19 34.21 22.13 6.95
CA LEU A 19 33.04 21.33 6.68
C LEU A 19 31.84 22.23 6.37
N THR A 20 31.54 22.41 5.09
CA THR A 20 30.14 22.42 4.71
C THR A 20 29.65 21.04 5.13
N ALA A 21 29.19 20.92 6.37
CA ALA A 21 28.20 19.93 6.73
C ALA A 21 27.02 20.30 5.84
N ASN A 22 27.04 19.79 4.61
CA ASN A 22 25.82 19.54 3.89
C ASN A 22 25.05 18.71 4.90
N THR A 23 23.99 19.32 5.45
CA THR A 23 22.98 18.53 6.10
C THR A 23 22.59 17.55 5.00
N LEU A 24 23.03 16.29 5.15
CA LEU A 24 22.43 15.19 4.44
C LEU A 24 21.01 15.23 4.98
N ARG A 25 20.11 15.78 4.17
CA ARG A 25 18.67 15.69 4.40
C ARG A 25 18.26 14.35 3.72
N ALA A 26 17.02 13.96 3.63
CA ALA A 26 16.53 12.67 3.11
C ALA A 26 15.43 12.79 2.03
N GLY A 27 15.12 11.80 1.20
CA GLY A 27 14.02 11.85 0.24
C GLY A 27 12.73 12.37 0.90
N GLN A 28 12.24 13.54 0.47
CA GLN A 28 11.12 14.21 1.13
C GLN A 28 9.92 14.28 0.19
N ILE A 29 8.77 13.82 0.68
CA ILE A 29 7.49 14.02 0.01
C ILE A 29 7.13 15.52 0.00
N THR A 30 6.89 16.06 -1.19
CA THR A 30 6.55 17.47 -1.43
C THR A 30 5.19 17.66 -2.09
N GLY A 31 4.64 16.60 -2.68
CA GLY A 31 3.36 16.63 -3.37
C GLY A 31 2.60 15.32 -3.21
N PHE A 32 1.30 15.40 -3.41
CA PHE A 32 0.39 14.26 -3.38
C PHE A 32 -0.71 14.45 -4.42
N THR A 33 -0.88 13.44 -5.26
CA THR A 33 -2.01 13.29 -6.16
C THR A 33 -2.51 11.85 -6.11
N TRP A 34 -3.65 11.58 -6.71
CA TRP A 34 -4.18 10.22 -6.79
C TRP A 34 -4.90 9.99 -8.11
N PHE A 35 -4.91 8.75 -8.54
CA PHE A 35 -5.58 8.31 -9.76
C PHE A 35 -6.42 7.06 -9.47
N SER A 36 -7.70 7.12 -9.81
CA SER A 36 -8.56 5.93 -9.80
C SER A 36 -9.78 6.13 -10.70
N GLY A 37 -10.20 5.06 -11.36
CA GLY A 37 -11.50 4.97 -12.03
C GLY A 37 -12.58 4.30 -11.18
N VAL A 38 -12.23 3.80 -9.98
CA VAL A 38 -13.09 2.93 -9.16
C VAL A 38 -13.31 3.44 -7.74
N ALA A 39 -12.52 4.41 -7.28
CA ALA A 39 -12.64 4.96 -5.94
C ALA A 39 -12.53 6.49 -5.93
N SER A 40 -12.94 7.09 -4.81
CA SER A 40 -12.63 8.48 -4.47
C SER A 40 -11.71 8.54 -3.26
N VAL A 41 -10.85 9.56 -3.20
CA VAL A 41 -9.95 9.80 -2.06
C VAL A 41 -10.30 11.14 -1.43
N ALA A 42 -10.51 11.14 -0.11
CA ALA A 42 -10.90 12.31 0.67
C ALA A 42 -9.92 12.56 1.81
N GLY A 43 -9.56 13.83 1.99
CA GLY A 43 -8.75 14.32 3.11
C GLY A 43 -7.35 13.70 3.11
N THR A 44 -6.40 14.37 2.49
CA THR A 44 -5.00 13.90 2.46
C THR A 44 -4.09 14.94 3.09
N SER A 45 -3.22 14.50 3.97
CA SER A 45 -2.21 15.35 4.57
C SER A 45 -0.92 14.58 4.76
N PHE A 46 0.18 15.24 4.44
CA PHE A 46 1.51 14.85 4.86
C PHE A 46 2.15 16.07 5.49
N SER A 47 3.00 15.86 6.49
CA SER A 47 3.80 16.93 7.06
C SER A 47 5.22 16.84 6.53
N PRO A 48 5.94 17.98 6.40
CA PRO A 48 7.39 17.92 6.25
C PRO A 48 7.97 16.99 7.34
N PRO A 49 8.96 16.15 7.00
CA PRO A 49 9.47 15.15 7.93
C PRO A 49 10.05 15.83 9.16
N SER A 50 9.65 15.35 10.33
CA SER A 50 10.17 15.81 11.62
C SER A 50 11.49 15.12 11.97
N ALA A 51 11.75 13.95 11.37
CA ALA A 51 13.01 13.23 11.42
C ALA A 51 13.37 12.73 10.00
N PRO A 52 13.99 13.56 9.15
CA PRO A 52 14.55 13.07 7.89
C PRO A 52 15.72 12.12 8.16
N ASN A 53 16.00 11.18 7.24
CA ASN A 53 17.10 10.21 7.30
C ASN A 53 16.96 9.23 8.47
N ASN A 54 15.74 8.77 8.71
CA ASN A 54 15.39 7.84 9.77
C ASN A 54 15.08 6.43 9.24
N ASP A 55 15.72 6.06 8.14
CA ASP A 55 15.77 4.70 7.59
C ASP A 55 16.07 3.64 8.67
N ASP A 56 15.39 2.50 8.62
CA ASP A 56 15.51 1.36 9.55
C ASP A 56 15.37 1.72 11.05
N VAL A 57 14.65 2.80 11.41
CA VAL A 57 14.49 3.19 12.82
C VAL A 57 13.35 2.38 13.46
N ALA A 58 13.73 1.44 14.32
CA ALA A 58 12.79 0.60 15.06
C ALA A 58 11.56 1.33 15.65
N GLY A 59 10.37 0.90 15.21
CA GLY A 59 9.08 1.33 15.72
C GLY A 59 8.39 2.36 14.83
N THR A 60 7.33 3.00 15.34
CA THR A 60 6.51 3.88 14.50
C THR A 60 7.29 5.12 14.02
N SER A 61 7.35 5.33 12.70
CA SER A 61 7.94 6.54 12.12
C SER A 61 7.21 7.81 12.61
N PRO A 62 7.96 8.88 12.98
CA PRO A 62 7.38 10.16 13.34
C PRO A 62 6.96 10.99 12.10
N ASN A 63 7.28 10.55 10.88
CA ASN A 63 6.88 11.19 9.64
C ASN A 63 5.58 10.54 9.15
N GLY A 64 4.54 11.31 8.90
CA GLY A 64 3.20 10.77 8.65
C GLY A 64 2.61 11.16 7.30
N ILE A 65 2.02 10.19 6.64
CA ILE A 65 1.07 10.33 5.53
C ILE A 65 -0.29 9.89 6.05
N PHE A 66 -1.28 10.76 5.92
CA PHE A 66 -2.65 10.48 6.34
C PHE A 66 -3.61 10.61 5.18
N VAL A 67 -4.37 9.54 4.94
CA VAL A 67 -5.49 9.51 3.99
C VAL A 67 -6.76 9.23 4.79
N THR A 68 -7.56 10.25 5.06
CA THR A 68 -8.75 10.14 5.92
C THR A 68 -9.68 9.04 5.44
N GLN A 69 -9.94 8.97 4.14
CA GLN A 69 -10.83 7.97 3.58
C GLN A 69 -10.58 7.74 2.09
N LYS A 70 -10.59 6.47 1.69
CA LYS A 70 -10.77 6.02 0.31
C LYS A 70 -12.08 5.27 0.21
N ASP A 71 -12.96 5.68 -0.70
CA ASP A 71 -14.26 5.05 -0.92
C ASP A 71 -14.26 4.31 -2.26
N TYR A 72 -14.18 2.97 -2.20
CA TYR A 72 -14.18 2.10 -3.37
C TYR A 72 -15.62 1.80 -3.79
N THR A 73 -15.94 2.11 -5.04
CA THR A 73 -17.25 1.87 -5.67
C THR A 73 -17.24 0.74 -6.71
N ALA A 74 -16.05 0.23 -7.04
CA ALA A 74 -15.84 -0.97 -7.84
C ALA A 74 -14.50 -1.64 -7.47
N ILE A 75 -14.28 -2.87 -7.93
CA ILE A 75 -13.00 -3.57 -7.81
C ILE A 75 -12.00 -3.02 -8.84
N GLY A 76 -10.83 -2.62 -8.36
CA GLY A 76 -9.74 -2.12 -9.20
C GLY A 76 -8.73 -1.32 -8.37
N PRO A 77 -7.60 -0.90 -8.98
CA PRO A 77 -6.56 -0.20 -8.26
C PRO A 77 -6.92 1.27 -7.96
N VAL A 78 -6.35 1.76 -6.86
CA VAL A 78 -6.15 3.17 -6.56
C VAL A 78 -4.65 3.42 -6.51
N ASP A 79 -4.19 4.43 -7.22
CA ASP A 79 -2.79 4.85 -7.21
C ASP A 79 -2.67 6.13 -6.39
N LEU A 80 -1.87 6.09 -5.33
CA LEU A 80 -1.48 7.25 -4.53
C LEU A 80 -0.10 7.68 -5.00
N VAL A 81 0.00 8.84 -5.64
CA VAL A 81 1.22 9.32 -6.29
C VAL A 81 1.83 10.44 -5.47
N PHE A 82 3.09 10.27 -5.10
CA PHE A 82 3.82 11.20 -4.24
C PHE A 82 4.98 11.81 -5.03
N ASP A 83 5.08 13.14 -4.99
CA ASP A 83 6.25 13.84 -5.52
C ASP A 83 7.33 13.86 -4.45
N VAL A 84 8.57 13.56 -4.85
CA VAL A 84 9.73 13.47 -3.97
C VAL A 84 10.76 14.49 -4.41
N THR A 85 11.39 15.13 -3.43
CA THR A 85 12.63 15.87 -3.66
C THR A 85 13.74 15.20 -2.89
N ASP A 86 14.85 14.93 -3.57
CA ASP A 86 16.09 14.47 -2.94
C ASP A 86 16.45 15.40 -1.81
N THR A 87 16.73 14.83 -0.65
CA THR A 87 17.35 15.65 0.38
C THR A 87 18.68 15.06 0.92
N GLY A 88 19.08 13.84 0.57
CA GLY A 88 20.42 13.27 0.86
C GLY A 88 20.46 11.87 1.52
N GLY A 89 19.39 11.07 1.43
CA GLY A 89 19.26 9.72 2.03
C GLY A 89 17.81 9.20 2.03
N THR A 90 17.47 8.24 2.89
CA THR A 90 16.14 7.59 2.93
C THR A 90 15.31 8.09 4.11
N THR A 91 14.05 8.49 3.86
CA THR A 91 13.09 8.84 4.93
C THR A 91 12.02 7.78 5.05
N GLU A 92 11.82 7.28 6.25
CA GLU A 92 10.69 6.40 6.55
C GLU A 92 9.43 7.23 6.85
N TYR A 93 8.29 6.86 6.26
CA TYR A 93 6.97 7.45 6.51
C TYR A 93 5.97 6.41 7.01
N LEU A 94 5.33 6.71 8.13
CA LEU A 94 4.11 6.06 8.57
C LEU A 94 2.96 6.45 7.63
N VAL A 95 2.35 5.47 6.98
CA VAL A 95 1.11 5.63 6.24
C VAL A 95 -0.05 5.19 7.11
N THR A 96 -1.06 6.05 7.22
CA THR A 96 -2.31 5.73 7.91
C THR A 96 -3.49 6.10 7.04
N GLU A 97 -4.38 5.14 6.81
CA GLU A 97 -5.49 5.32 5.88
C GLU A 97 -6.82 4.73 6.34
N GLY A 98 -7.90 5.43 6.01
CA GLY A 98 -9.26 4.89 6.08
C GLY A 98 -9.67 4.27 4.75
N VAL A 99 -10.27 3.09 4.77
CA VAL A 99 -10.75 2.38 3.58
C VAL A 99 -12.22 2.02 3.76
N GLN A 100 -13.05 2.41 2.81
CA GLN A 100 -14.47 2.07 2.73
C GLN A 100 -14.66 1.10 1.56
N ASN A 101 -15.31 -0.03 1.85
CA ASN A 101 -15.84 -0.92 0.83
C ASN A 101 -17.28 -0.48 0.52
N ASN A 102 -17.53 -0.01 -0.69
CA ASN A 102 -18.85 0.32 -1.21
C ASN A 102 -18.99 -0.25 -2.64
N THR A 103 -18.35 -1.40 -2.87
CA THR A 103 -18.22 -2.01 -4.20
C THR A 103 -19.42 -2.88 -4.58
N GLY A 104 -20.29 -3.18 -3.62
CA GLY A 104 -21.35 -4.18 -3.79
C GLY A 104 -20.87 -5.61 -3.55
N LEU A 105 -19.60 -5.81 -3.19
CA LEU A 105 -18.94 -7.12 -3.05
C LEU A 105 -18.09 -7.18 -1.78
N ASP A 106 -18.04 -8.36 -1.16
CA ASP A 106 -17.12 -8.62 -0.04
C ASP A 106 -15.68 -8.76 -0.55
N TRP A 107 -14.70 -8.30 0.22
CA TRP A 107 -13.28 -8.45 -0.10
C TRP A 107 -12.61 -9.51 0.75
N GLY A 108 -11.81 -10.37 0.13
CA GLY A 108 -11.02 -11.40 0.83
C GLY A 108 -9.57 -11.02 1.09
N SER A 109 -9.06 -10.02 0.37
CA SER A 109 -7.72 -9.46 0.60
C SER A 109 -7.62 -8.01 0.15
N TYR A 110 -6.56 -7.35 0.60
CA TYR A 110 -6.15 -6.01 0.21
C TYR A 110 -4.65 -6.01 -0.11
N HIS A 111 -4.31 -5.63 -1.34
CA HIS A 111 -2.95 -5.67 -1.85
C HIS A 111 -2.41 -4.26 -1.98
N ILE A 112 -1.16 -4.05 -1.58
CA ILE A 112 -0.44 -2.79 -1.71
C ILE A 112 0.89 -3.07 -2.39
N GLU A 113 1.22 -2.29 -3.41
CA GLU A 113 2.43 -2.42 -4.22
C GLU A 113 3.13 -1.07 -4.34
N LEU A 114 4.46 -1.07 -4.27
CA LEU A 114 5.27 0.11 -4.59
C LEU A 114 5.63 0.13 -6.08
N GLY A 115 5.79 1.32 -6.63
CA GLY A 115 6.22 1.50 -8.02
C GLY A 115 6.19 2.93 -8.49
N PHE A 116 6.10 3.09 -9.81
CA PHE A 116 6.20 4.36 -10.51
C PHE A 116 5.12 4.49 -11.56
N GLY A 117 4.60 5.71 -11.75
CA GLY A 117 3.51 5.99 -12.70
C GLY A 117 2.15 5.54 -12.18
N GLU A 118 1.11 5.73 -12.99
CA GLU A 118 -0.29 5.51 -12.57
C GLU A 118 -1.12 4.83 -13.67
N GLY A 119 -2.25 4.26 -13.27
CA GLY A 119 -3.19 3.57 -14.13
C GLY A 119 -2.53 2.47 -14.95
N ALA A 120 -2.75 2.49 -16.27
CA ALA A 120 -2.12 1.53 -17.18
C ALA A 120 -0.60 1.74 -17.36
N GLY A 121 -0.07 2.89 -16.93
CA GLY A 121 1.35 3.23 -17.00
C GLY A 121 2.14 2.87 -15.75
N PHE A 122 1.50 2.32 -14.72
CA PHE A 122 2.19 1.88 -13.50
C PHE A 122 3.19 0.76 -13.80
N VAL A 123 4.39 0.93 -13.27
CA VAL A 123 5.48 -0.03 -13.31
C VAL A 123 5.89 -0.30 -11.87
N LYS A 124 5.81 -1.56 -11.46
CA LYS A 124 6.19 -1.99 -10.12
C LYS A 124 7.66 -1.68 -9.84
N SER A 125 7.93 -1.29 -8.59
CA SER A 125 9.26 -1.12 -8.03
C SER A 125 10.07 -2.41 -8.13
N THR A 126 11.40 -2.30 -8.04
CA THR A 126 12.27 -3.47 -8.06
C THR A 126 13.17 -3.48 -6.85
N SER A 127 13.11 -4.58 -6.10
CA SER A 127 14.06 -4.91 -5.03
C SER A 127 15.49 -4.38 -5.22
N GLY A 128 15.97 -3.68 -4.20
CA GLY A 128 17.28 -3.05 -4.09
C GLY A 128 17.34 -1.61 -4.61
N ASP A 129 16.21 -0.98 -4.92
CA ASP A 129 16.17 0.44 -5.28
C ASP A 129 15.97 1.39 -4.08
N GLY A 130 15.73 0.81 -2.89
CA GLY A 130 15.61 1.51 -1.60
C GLY A 130 14.24 2.15 -1.36
N LEU A 131 13.28 1.94 -2.27
CA LEU A 131 11.87 2.25 -2.05
C LEU A 131 11.19 0.97 -1.58
N ASP A 132 10.86 0.89 -0.29
CA ASP A 132 10.38 -0.36 0.28
C ASP A 132 9.44 -0.20 1.48
N PHE A 133 8.91 -1.32 1.95
CA PHE A 133 8.08 -1.44 3.15
C PHE A 133 8.92 -1.88 4.36
N ASP A 134 9.87 -1.06 4.79
CA ASP A 134 10.73 -1.29 5.98
C ASP A 134 11.58 -2.56 5.84
N ALA A 135 12.15 -2.76 4.65
CA ALA A 135 13.02 -3.87 4.36
C ALA A 135 14.49 -3.47 4.58
N PRO A 136 15.35 -4.39 5.08
CA PRO A 136 15.12 -5.82 5.24
C PRO A 136 14.71 -6.24 6.64
N ASP A 137 14.57 -5.31 7.59
CA ASP A 137 14.47 -5.65 9.00
C ASP A 137 13.03 -5.80 9.52
N PHE A 138 12.05 -5.19 8.84
CA PHE A 138 10.61 -5.27 9.08
C PHE A 138 10.26 -5.07 10.54
N ASN A 139 10.87 -4.05 11.15
CA ASN A 139 10.81 -3.76 12.56
C ASN A 139 9.69 -2.76 12.93
N SER A 140 9.04 -2.19 11.92
CA SER A 140 7.93 -1.24 12.04
C SER A 140 6.56 -1.92 12.12
N ASP A 141 5.59 -1.19 12.66
CA ASP A 141 4.25 -1.71 12.89
C ASP A 141 3.46 -1.84 11.57
N PHE A 142 2.71 -2.94 11.41
CA PHE A 142 1.71 -3.12 10.36
C PHE A 142 0.35 -3.45 11.00
N PHE A 143 -0.72 -2.79 10.56
CA PHE A 143 -2.04 -3.03 11.12
C PHE A 143 -3.14 -2.95 10.05
N PHE A 144 -3.70 -4.10 9.70
CA PHE A 144 -4.80 -4.26 8.74
C PHE A 144 -6.05 -4.89 9.35
N ASP A 145 -6.05 -5.03 10.68
CA ASP A 145 -7.16 -5.60 11.46
C ASP A 145 -7.72 -4.61 12.51
N PRO A 146 -7.91 -3.31 12.19
CA PRO A 146 -8.57 -2.39 13.12
C PRO A 146 -10.00 -2.85 13.37
N LEU A 147 -10.48 -2.72 14.62
CA LEU A 147 -11.87 -3.06 14.96
C LEU A 147 -12.83 -2.44 13.93
N PRO A 148 -13.69 -3.25 13.27
CA PRO A 148 -14.17 -4.57 13.70
C PRO A 148 -13.28 -5.78 13.35
N GLY A 149 -12.18 -5.58 12.63
CA GLY A 149 -11.23 -6.60 12.20
C GLY A 149 -11.65 -7.26 10.88
N PHE A 150 -10.79 -7.15 9.85
CA PHE A 150 -11.06 -7.66 8.51
C PHE A 150 -9.94 -8.56 7.97
N PHE A 151 -8.67 -8.17 8.14
CA PHE A 151 -7.52 -8.88 7.57
C PHE A 151 -6.47 -9.20 8.64
N PRO A 152 -6.63 -10.32 9.38
CA PRO A 152 -5.74 -10.67 10.50
C PRO A 152 -4.37 -11.20 10.06
N THR A 153 -4.18 -11.50 8.76
CA THR A 153 -2.91 -12.00 8.22
C THR A 153 -2.31 -10.97 7.29
N VAL A 154 -1.04 -10.64 7.51
CA VAL A 154 -0.28 -9.72 6.65
C VAL A 154 0.99 -10.42 6.20
N SER A 155 1.23 -10.44 4.89
CA SER A 155 2.49 -10.86 4.29
C SER A 155 3.15 -9.63 3.70
N VAL A 156 4.40 -9.36 4.08
CA VAL A 156 5.18 -8.22 3.60
C VAL A 156 6.42 -8.73 2.88
N THR A 157 6.74 -8.09 1.76
CA THR A 157 8.05 -8.12 1.11
C THR A 157 8.50 -6.68 0.90
N GLU A 158 9.70 -6.47 0.37
CA GLU A 158 10.24 -5.13 0.06
C GLU A 158 9.23 -4.24 -0.69
N ASP A 159 8.59 -4.75 -1.76
CA ASP A 159 7.72 -3.96 -2.64
C ASP A 159 6.22 -4.33 -2.54
N ASP A 160 5.83 -5.24 -1.64
CA ASP A 160 4.47 -5.76 -1.53
C ASP A 160 3.96 -5.92 -0.10
N ILE A 161 2.70 -5.54 0.13
CA ILE A 161 1.92 -5.95 1.29
C ILE A 161 0.66 -6.67 0.81
N ILE A 162 0.40 -7.85 1.38
CA ILE A 162 -0.83 -8.61 1.16
C ILE A 162 -1.51 -8.83 2.51
N ALA A 163 -2.59 -8.07 2.75
CA ALA A 163 -3.47 -8.26 3.89
C ALA A 163 -4.61 -9.23 3.53
N SER A 164 -4.82 -10.29 4.31
CA SER A 164 -5.73 -11.39 4.00
C SER A 164 -6.18 -12.15 5.26
N GLY A 165 -6.80 -13.32 5.07
CA GLY A 165 -7.17 -14.23 6.16
C GLY A 165 -8.53 -13.95 6.81
N GLY A 166 -9.23 -12.92 6.33
CA GLY A 166 -10.60 -12.60 6.75
C GLY A 166 -11.40 -12.02 5.60
N VAL A 167 -12.46 -11.29 5.93
CA VAL A 167 -13.39 -10.71 4.96
C VAL A 167 -13.71 -9.28 5.39
N MET A 168 -13.58 -8.34 4.47
CA MET A 168 -14.12 -6.99 4.61
C MET A 168 -15.48 -6.92 3.90
N PRO A 169 -16.61 -6.92 4.62
CA PRO A 169 -17.92 -6.96 3.99
C PRO A 169 -18.20 -5.73 3.16
N ASP A 170 -19.13 -5.84 2.20
CA ASP A 170 -19.70 -4.67 1.54
C ASP A 170 -20.29 -3.66 2.55
N PHE A 171 -20.23 -2.38 2.22
CA PHE A 171 -20.58 -1.25 3.08
C PHE A 171 -19.79 -1.12 4.40
N SER A 172 -18.70 -1.85 4.59
CA SER A 172 -17.85 -1.74 5.78
C SER A 172 -16.75 -0.69 5.66
N PHE A 173 -16.34 -0.14 6.80
CA PHE A 173 -15.25 0.83 6.91
C PHE A 173 -14.14 0.27 7.79
N ALA A 174 -12.92 0.26 7.27
CA ALA A 174 -11.69 0.01 8.01
C ALA A 174 -11.02 1.35 8.30
N GLY A 175 -11.07 1.79 9.55
CA GLY A 175 -10.32 2.96 9.98
C GLY A 175 -8.89 2.57 10.34
N TYR A 176 -7.89 3.25 9.80
CA TYR A 176 -6.49 3.14 10.20
C TYR A 176 -5.78 1.85 9.77
N PHE A 177 -5.90 1.48 8.49
CA PHE A 177 -4.83 0.65 7.92
C PHE A 177 -3.50 1.39 8.08
N LEU A 178 -2.48 0.66 8.49
CA LEU A 178 -1.21 1.21 8.92
C LEU A 178 -0.07 0.38 8.36
N PHE A 179 0.90 1.05 7.74
CA PHE A 179 2.15 0.48 7.25
C PHE A 179 3.19 1.59 7.11
N HIS A 180 4.44 1.22 6.87
CA HIS A 180 5.56 2.16 6.75
C HIS A 180 6.15 2.06 5.34
N VAL A 181 6.69 3.15 4.83
CA VAL A 181 7.36 3.20 3.52
C VAL A 181 8.65 3.99 3.62
N ASP A 182 9.72 3.40 3.12
CA ASP A 182 11.02 4.03 2.98
C ASP A 182 11.13 4.72 1.63
N VAL A 183 11.44 6.02 1.67
CA VAL A 183 11.48 6.87 0.49
C VAL A 183 12.93 7.30 0.26
N PRO A 184 13.60 6.73 -0.76
CA PRO A 184 15.00 7.02 -1.02
C PRO A 184 15.15 8.35 -1.75
N ASP A 185 16.40 8.80 -1.79
CA ASP A 185 16.86 9.80 -2.73
C ASP A 185 16.98 9.24 -4.17
N GLY A 186 17.06 10.13 -5.15
CA GLY A 186 17.31 9.78 -6.55
C GLY A 186 16.04 9.47 -7.35
N ILE A 187 14.87 9.59 -6.73
CA ILE A 187 13.55 9.47 -7.37
C ILE A 187 12.81 10.81 -7.32
N SER A 188 12.10 11.14 -8.41
CA SER A 188 11.27 12.35 -8.47
C SER A 188 9.86 12.11 -7.95
N SER A 189 9.42 10.86 -7.96
CA SER A 189 8.11 10.44 -7.50
C SER A 189 8.06 8.93 -7.31
N PHE A 190 7.09 8.47 -6.55
CA PHE A 190 6.72 7.06 -6.47
C PHE A 190 5.20 6.92 -6.35
N THR A 191 4.72 5.70 -6.37
CA THR A 191 3.30 5.35 -6.33
C THR A 191 3.07 4.18 -5.39
N ILE A 192 2.11 4.36 -4.48
CA ILE A 192 1.54 3.28 -3.69
C ILE A 192 0.25 2.85 -4.42
N ARG A 193 0.31 1.70 -5.09
CA ARG A 193 -0.85 1.10 -5.76
C ARG A 193 -1.57 0.18 -4.78
N GLN A 194 -2.89 0.30 -4.73
CA GLN A 194 -3.70 -0.43 -3.75
C GLN A 194 -4.92 -1.06 -4.42
N SER A 195 -5.14 -2.35 -4.19
CA SER A 195 -6.21 -3.11 -4.86
C SER A 195 -6.92 -4.04 -3.89
N PRO A 196 -8.24 -3.90 -3.70
CA PRO A 196 -9.03 -4.94 -3.05
C PRO A 196 -9.19 -6.14 -3.98
N VAL A 197 -9.31 -7.34 -3.39
CA VAL A 197 -9.63 -8.57 -4.11
C VAL A 197 -10.96 -9.08 -3.59
N GLU A 198 -11.93 -9.23 -4.49
CA GLU A 198 -13.24 -9.77 -4.16
C GLU A 198 -13.15 -11.21 -3.65
N VAL A 199 -14.03 -11.58 -2.72
CA VAL A 199 -14.27 -12.99 -2.41
C VAL A 199 -14.97 -13.60 -3.63
N PRO A 200 -14.39 -14.64 -4.27
CA PRO A 200 -15.05 -15.27 -5.41
C PRO A 200 -16.45 -15.71 -5.03
N GLU A 201 -17.46 -15.37 -5.83
CA GLU A 201 -18.81 -15.85 -5.60
C GLU A 201 -18.76 -17.39 -5.46
N PRO A 202 -19.28 -17.95 -4.35
CA PRO A 202 -19.29 -19.39 -4.22
C PRO A 202 -20.05 -19.97 -5.42
N SER A 203 -19.56 -21.07 -5.99
CA SER A 203 -20.18 -21.73 -7.14
C SER A 203 -21.59 -22.28 -6.84
N THR A 204 -22.24 -21.84 -5.77
CA THR A 204 -23.61 -22.16 -5.35
C THR A 204 -24.63 -21.77 -6.40
N LEU A 205 -24.42 -20.70 -7.18
CA LEU A 205 -25.29 -20.39 -8.32
C LEU A 205 -25.18 -21.45 -9.42
N VAL A 206 -23.95 -21.88 -9.74
CA VAL A 206 -23.70 -22.93 -10.73
C VAL A 206 -24.25 -24.27 -10.22
N LEU A 207 -23.99 -24.62 -8.95
CA LEU A 207 -24.50 -25.85 -8.32
C LEU A 207 -26.02 -25.82 -8.20
N GLY A 208 -26.61 -24.68 -7.88
CA GLY A 208 -28.06 -24.48 -7.84
C GLY A 208 -28.68 -24.66 -9.23
N ALA A 209 -28.10 -24.03 -10.25
CA ALA A 209 -28.55 -24.18 -11.64
C ALA A 209 -28.42 -25.64 -12.14
N MET A 210 -27.32 -26.32 -11.80
CA MET A 210 -27.13 -27.74 -12.11
C MET A 210 -28.13 -28.62 -11.35
N GLY A 211 -28.40 -28.33 -10.08
CA GLY A 211 -29.37 -29.04 -9.25
C GLY A 211 -30.80 -28.93 -9.80
N VAL A 212 -31.23 -27.71 -10.14
CA VAL A 212 -32.55 -27.46 -10.78
C VAL A 212 -32.65 -28.17 -12.12
N SER A 213 -31.60 -28.09 -12.94
CA SER A 213 -31.55 -28.77 -14.25
C SER A 213 -31.65 -30.29 -14.10
N GLY A 214 -30.92 -30.88 -13.15
CA GLY A 214 -30.98 -32.31 -12.83
C GLY A 214 -32.37 -32.76 -12.36
N LEU A 215 -33.02 -31.95 -11.51
CA LEU A 215 -34.38 -32.23 -11.04
C LEU A 215 -35.39 -32.20 -12.21
N LEU A 216 -35.34 -31.17 -13.05
CA LEU A 216 -36.21 -31.03 -14.21
C LEU A 216 -36.04 -32.19 -15.21
N LEU A 217 -34.80 -32.63 -15.46
CA LEU A 217 -34.52 -33.80 -16.31
C LEU A 217 -35.10 -35.09 -15.70
N THR A 218 -35.00 -35.26 -14.39
CA THR A 218 -35.53 -36.43 -13.68
C THR A 218 -37.05 -36.46 -13.74
N LEU A 219 -37.72 -35.33 -13.51
CA LEU A 219 -39.18 -35.20 -13.63
C LEU A 219 -39.67 -35.50 -15.06
N ARG A 220 -38.95 -35.01 -16.09
CA ARG A 220 -39.25 -35.32 -17.49
C ARG A 220 -39.10 -36.81 -17.84
N ARG A 221 -38.13 -37.51 -17.25
CA ARG A 221 -37.97 -38.96 -17.45
C ARG A 221 -39.11 -39.76 -16.83
N ARG A 222 -39.57 -39.38 -15.64
CA ARG A 222 -40.68 -40.06 -14.95
C ARG A 222 -42.01 -39.92 -15.69
N SER A 223 -42.32 -38.73 -16.21
CA SER A 223 -43.56 -38.52 -16.97
C SER A 223 -43.61 -39.28 -18.29
N ARG A 224 -42.47 -39.46 -18.97
CA ARG A 224 -42.39 -40.30 -20.17
C ARG A 224 -42.61 -41.79 -19.87
N SER A 225 -42.02 -42.29 -18.77
CA SER A 225 -42.17 -43.71 -18.38
C SER A 225 -43.61 -44.06 -18.04
N ALA A 226 -44.31 -43.21 -17.29
CA ALA A 226 -45.72 -43.40 -16.95
C ALA A 226 -46.65 -43.42 -18.18
N LYS A 227 -46.32 -42.68 -19.24
CA LYS A 227 -47.10 -42.64 -20.48
C LYS A 227 -46.91 -43.89 -21.35
N VAL A 228 -45.79 -44.59 -21.20
CA VAL A 228 -45.52 -45.87 -21.89
C VAL A 228 -46.29 -47.01 -21.22
N GLU A 229 -46.37 -47.04 -19.88
CA GLU A 229 -47.14 -48.05 -19.15
C GLU A 229 -48.66 -47.92 -19.36
N SER A 230 -49.20 -46.73 -19.62
CA SER A 230 -50.64 -46.55 -19.87
C SER A 230 -51.09 -46.88 -21.30
N ALA A 231 -50.17 -47.22 -22.20
CA ALA A 231 -50.43 -47.49 -23.61
C ALA A 231 -50.23 -48.97 -24.01
N ALA A 232 -49.84 -49.82 -23.04
CA ALA A 232 -49.76 -51.28 -23.16
C ALA A 232 -50.99 -51.92 -22.51
#